data_AF-A0A929GZM4-F1
#
_entry.id   AF-A0A929GZM4-F1
#
_cell.length_a   1.000
_cell.length_b   1.000
_cell.length_c   1.000
_cell.angle_alpha   90.00
_cell.angle_beta   90.00
_cell.angle_gamma   90.00
#
_symmetry.space_group_name_H-M   'P 1'
#
loop_
_entity.id
_entity.type
_entity.pdbx_description
1 polymer ?
#
loop_
_entity_poly.entity_id
_entity_poly.type
_entity_poly.pdbx_seq_one_letter_code
_entity_poly.pdbx_strand_id
1 'polypeptide(L)'
;MEFHISRKTRDRYEFDQSLFSLSGNVLFANFRAARLFAQKLNEKRDLARFPEQAVKAGQINAMGLIDEIMHYVVGLYRRQENPQVFEQALDRLYEGLGREAVDAALHRFADEFPPLAVYRREVALEDYLEGETGGIPHRQIVLEEMLMLWLANVNPAFSPFLELFDDTSLEDTTPYLQIVSGLHAFFETQPLFGPENQNLVDMLRSPAITVPHSLAGQLEYIRERWGHLLGEYLRRLLSSLDLIAEEEKAIFLGPGPSRVYDFSGLELEYERFSRDRDWMPRLVLLAKNAYVWLDQLSKQYGRPLTRLDHIPDEELDTLARRGFTGLWLIGLWERSKASQKIKQMCGNPEAVASAYSLLDYQIAGDLGGDEAFQDLRGRAWRRGIRLSSDMVPNHMGIDAKW
;
A
#
# COMPACT_ATOMS: atom_id res chain seq x y z
N MET A 1 -14.43 -6.84 1.48
CA MET A 1 -13.74 -7.99 0.87
C MET A 1 -14.64 -9.16 1.15
N GLU A 2 -14.85 -10.07 0.24
CA GLU A 2 -15.76 -11.19 0.44
C GLU A 2 -15.00 -12.44 -0.03
N PHE A 3 -15.23 -13.59 0.59
CA PHE A 3 -14.89 -14.91 0.08
C PHE A 3 -15.39 -15.93 1.11
N HIS A 4 -15.70 -17.12 0.62
CA HIS A 4 -16.23 -18.20 1.42
C HIS A 4 -15.16 -18.78 2.35
N ILE A 5 -15.54 -19.00 3.60
CA ILE A 5 -14.79 -19.87 4.50
C ILE A 5 -15.71 -20.97 4.99
N SER A 6 -15.29 -22.22 4.79
CA SER A 6 -16.02 -23.39 5.26
C SER A 6 -16.20 -23.36 6.78
N ARG A 7 -17.31 -23.91 7.26
CA ARG A 7 -17.61 -24.08 8.69
C ARG A 7 -16.43 -24.71 9.43
N LYS A 8 -15.90 -25.80 8.87
CA LYS A 8 -14.74 -26.53 9.41
C LYS A 8 -13.53 -25.62 9.60
N THR A 9 -13.27 -24.71 8.66
CA THR A 9 -12.15 -23.80 8.72
C THR A 9 -12.40 -22.64 9.69
N ARG A 10 -13.62 -22.11 9.77
CA ARG A 10 -14.00 -21.13 10.81
C ARG A 10 -13.78 -21.71 12.20
N ASP A 11 -14.21 -22.95 12.42
CA ASP A 11 -14.03 -23.66 13.69
C ASP A 11 -12.55 -23.93 13.98
N ARG A 12 -11.78 -24.36 12.97
CA ARG A 12 -10.34 -24.66 13.11
C ARG A 12 -9.52 -23.44 13.49
N TYR A 13 -9.75 -22.29 12.87
CA TYR A 13 -8.92 -21.09 13.06
C TYR A 13 -9.52 -20.07 14.04
N GLU A 14 -10.77 -20.25 14.46
CA GLU A 14 -11.49 -19.37 15.39
C GLU A 14 -11.42 -17.91 14.95
N PHE A 15 -11.72 -17.65 13.67
CA PHE A 15 -11.71 -16.29 13.12
C PHE A 15 -12.71 -15.39 13.85
N ASP A 16 -12.38 -14.10 13.97
CA ASP A 16 -13.30 -13.15 14.57
C ASP A 16 -14.57 -13.04 13.70
N GLN A 17 -15.73 -13.24 14.32
CA GLN A 17 -17.00 -13.24 13.60
C GLN A 17 -17.37 -11.86 13.06
N SER A 18 -16.77 -10.77 13.56
CA SER A 18 -16.95 -9.43 13.00
C SER A 18 -16.35 -9.29 11.60
N LEU A 19 -15.56 -10.27 11.17
CA LEU A 19 -14.99 -10.31 9.83
C LEU A 19 -15.96 -10.84 8.79
N PHE A 20 -17.17 -11.29 9.14
CA PHE A 20 -18.09 -11.92 8.18
C PHE A 20 -19.29 -11.01 7.84
N SER A 21 -19.68 -10.98 6.57
CA SER A 21 -20.91 -10.35 6.07
C SER A 21 -22.15 -11.16 6.49
N LEU A 22 -23.35 -10.61 6.21
CA LEU A 22 -24.61 -11.32 6.45
C LEU A 22 -24.73 -12.61 5.62
N SER A 23 -24.19 -12.63 4.39
CA SER A 23 -24.10 -13.82 3.53
C SER A 23 -23.04 -14.83 4.01
N GLY A 24 -22.18 -14.46 4.96
CA GLY A 24 -21.13 -15.33 5.50
C GLY A 24 -19.77 -15.17 4.83
N ASN A 25 -19.54 -14.12 4.04
CA ASN A 25 -18.27 -13.84 3.36
C ASN A 25 -17.32 -12.96 4.20
N VAL A 26 -15.99 -13.08 4.03
CA VAL A 26 -15.03 -12.35 4.90
C VAL A 26 -14.75 -10.88 4.51
N LEU A 27 -15.43 -9.94 5.16
CA LEU A 27 -15.23 -8.48 5.16
C LEU A 27 -14.00 -8.01 5.94
N PHE A 28 -12.91 -7.76 5.24
CA PHE A 28 -11.82 -6.94 5.76
C PHE A 28 -12.13 -5.44 5.62
N ALA A 29 -12.55 -4.79 6.71
CA ALA A 29 -12.77 -3.33 6.73
C ALA A 29 -11.47 -2.51 6.64
N ASN A 30 -10.31 -3.12 6.93
CA ASN A 30 -9.00 -2.47 6.93
C ASN A 30 -7.85 -3.49 6.82
N PHE A 31 -6.63 -3.01 6.56
CA PHE A 31 -5.44 -3.86 6.46
C PHE A 31 -5.05 -4.54 7.78
N ARG A 32 -5.45 -3.99 8.93
CA ARG A 32 -5.22 -4.64 10.23
C ARG A 32 -5.96 -5.97 10.32
N ALA A 33 -7.20 -6.03 9.83
CA ALA A 33 -7.99 -7.25 9.80
C ALA A 33 -7.34 -8.33 8.91
N ALA A 34 -6.84 -7.95 7.72
CA ALA A 34 -6.10 -8.87 6.84
C ALA A 34 -4.81 -9.39 7.49
N ARG A 35 -4.07 -8.54 8.22
CA ARG A 35 -2.87 -8.95 8.97
C ARG A 35 -3.17 -9.93 10.09
N LEU A 36 -4.21 -9.67 10.89
CA LEU A 36 -4.64 -10.58 11.95
C LEU A 36 -5.12 -11.92 11.38
N PHE A 37 -5.80 -11.90 10.24
CA PHE A 37 -6.24 -13.12 9.56
C PHE A 37 -5.05 -13.95 9.06
N ALA A 38 -4.10 -13.32 8.36
CA ALA A 38 -2.88 -13.99 7.90
C ALA A 38 -2.05 -14.52 9.07
N GLN A 39 -1.97 -13.78 10.19
CA GLN A 39 -1.31 -14.21 11.41
C GLN A 39 -1.96 -15.49 11.97
N LYS A 40 -3.29 -15.52 12.14
CA LYS A 40 -4.00 -16.71 12.66
C LYS A 40 -3.80 -17.95 11.77
N LEU A 41 -3.77 -17.76 10.45
CA LEU A 41 -3.45 -18.84 9.51
C LEU A 41 -2.03 -19.37 9.74
N ASN A 42 -1.05 -18.47 9.72
CA ASN A 42 0.36 -18.81 9.85
C ASN A 42 0.71 -19.42 11.22
N GLU A 43 0.01 -19.05 12.29
CA GLU A 43 0.20 -19.61 13.64
C GLU A 43 -0.19 -21.10 13.74
N LYS A 44 -1.16 -21.56 12.94
CA LYS A 44 -1.61 -22.97 12.95
C LYS A 44 -1.05 -23.80 11.79
N ARG A 45 -0.32 -23.19 10.84
CA ARG A 45 0.38 -23.88 9.75
C ARG A 45 1.77 -24.34 10.22
N ASP A 46 2.25 -25.47 9.71
CA ASP A 46 3.60 -25.98 10.01
C ASP A 46 4.66 -25.28 9.16
N LEU A 47 4.85 -23.98 9.41
CA LEU A 47 5.79 -23.14 8.66
C LEU A 47 7.26 -23.46 8.99
N ALA A 48 7.53 -24.25 10.04
CA ALA A 48 8.87 -24.72 10.35
C ALA A 48 9.34 -25.78 9.33
N ARG A 49 8.42 -26.63 8.86
CA ARG A 49 8.71 -27.64 7.82
C ARG A 49 8.37 -27.17 6.42
N PHE A 50 7.34 -26.34 6.27
CA PHE A 50 6.82 -25.88 4.98
C PHE A 50 6.72 -24.34 4.96
N PRO A 51 7.86 -23.62 4.99
CA PRO A 51 7.86 -22.14 5.03
C PRO A 51 7.18 -21.51 3.80
N GLU A 52 7.15 -22.20 2.67
CA GLU A 52 6.46 -21.79 1.45
C GLU A 52 4.93 -21.71 1.60
N GLN A 53 4.35 -22.33 2.64
CA GLN A 53 2.93 -22.22 2.95
C GLN A 53 2.59 -20.93 3.72
N ALA A 54 3.57 -20.08 4.03
CA ALA A 54 3.30 -18.82 4.71
C ALA A 54 2.48 -17.88 3.83
N VAL A 55 1.41 -17.33 4.39
CA VAL A 55 0.55 -16.36 3.69
C VAL A 55 0.81 -14.94 4.17
N LYS A 56 0.78 -14.00 3.24
CA LYS A 56 0.93 -12.57 3.54
C LYS A 56 -0.42 -11.86 3.61
N ALA A 57 -0.47 -10.74 4.32
CA ALA A 57 -1.71 -9.99 4.50
C ALA A 57 -2.18 -9.36 3.18
N GLY A 58 -1.26 -8.92 2.33
CA GLY A 58 -1.55 -8.42 0.98
C GLY A 58 -2.20 -9.47 0.09
N GLN A 59 -1.79 -10.74 0.19
CA GLN A 59 -2.42 -11.83 -0.57
C GLN A 59 -3.86 -12.09 -0.11
N ILE A 60 -4.08 -12.15 1.21
CA ILE A 60 -5.42 -12.31 1.80
C ILE A 60 -6.34 -11.14 1.41
N ASN A 61 -5.80 -9.92 1.45
CA ASN A 61 -6.49 -8.71 1.04
C ASN A 61 -6.87 -8.74 -0.46
N ALA A 62 -5.93 -9.15 -1.31
CA ALA A 62 -6.15 -9.23 -2.76
C ALA A 62 -7.21 -10.26 -3.11
N MET A 63 -7.11 -11.47 -2.54
CA MET A 63 -8.08 -12.55 -2.75
C MET A 63 -9.49 -12.10 -2.42
N GLY A 64 -9.69 -11.53 -1.22
CA GLY A 64 -11.01 -11.06 -0.81
C GLY A 64 -11.49 -9.81 -1.57
N LEU A 65 -10.60 -9.03 -2.17
CA LEU A 65 -10.99 -7.90 -3.00
C LEU A 65 -11.42 -8.34 -4.40
N ILE A 66 -10.76 -9.36 -4.97
CA ILE A 66 -11.13 -9.95 -6.26
C ILE A 66 -12.56 -10.48 -6.19
N ASP A 67 -12.88 -11.27 -5.18
CA ASP A 67 -14.21 -11.84 -4.97
C ASP A 67 -15.30 -10.76 -4.75
N GLU A 68 -15.01 -9.74 -3.94
CA GLU A 68 -15.94 -8.61 -3.76
C GLU A 68 -16.19 -7.82 -5.05
N ILE A 69 -15.15 -7.67 -5.90
CA ILE A 69 -15.31 -7.06 -7.22
C ILE A 69 -16.16 -7.96 -8.11
N MET A 70 -16.01 -9.28 -8.04
CA MET A 70 -16.85 -10.24 -8.79
C MET A 70 -18.32 -10.12 -8.40
N HIS A 71 -18.65 -10.11 -7.10
CA HIS A 71 -20.01 -9.83 -6.62
C HIS A 71 -20.53 -8.47 -7.09
N TYR A 72 -19.69 -7.43 -7.02
CA TYR A 72 -20.07 -6.12 -7.49
C TYR A 72 -20.39 -6.10 -9.00
N VAL A 73 -19.62 -6.81 -9.81
CA VAL A 73 -19.86 -6.98 -11.26
C VAL A 73 -21.16 -7.75 -11.51
N VAL A 74 -21.43 -8.83 -10.77
CA VAL A 74 -22.72 -9.54 -10.83
C VAL A 74 -23.88 -8.63 -10.45
N GLY A 75 -23.72 -7.82 -9.39
CA GLY A 75 -24.70 -6.82 -8.98
C GLY A 75 -24.93 -5.74 -10.05
N LEU A 76 -23.90 -5.33 -10.79
CA LEU A 76 -24.05 -4.42 -11.93
C LEU A 76 -24.83 -5.09 -13.07
N TYR A 77 -24.50 -6.33 -13.42
CA TYR A 77 -25.20 -7.10 -14.44
C TYR A 77 -26.70 -7.19 -14.13
N ARG A 78 -27.04 -7.55 -12.90
CA ARG A 78 -28.44 -7.61 -12.44
C ARG A 78 -29.18 -6.28 -12.59
N ARG A 79 -28.50 -5.17 -12.27
CA ARG A 79 -29.14 -3.84 -12.35
C ARG A 79 -29.29 -3.33 -13.78
N GLN A 80 -28.35 -3.66 -14.67
CA GLN A 80 -28.28 -3.08 -16.01
C GLN A 80 -28.95 -3.94 -17.07
N GLU A 81 -28.80 -5.27 -16.98
CA GLU A 81 -29.20 -6.20 -18.02
C GLU A 81 -30.40 -7.06 -17.63
N ASN A 82 -30.35 -7.74 -16.48
CA ASN A 82 -31.42 -8.66 -16.06
C ASN A 82 -31.58 -8.74 -14.52
N PRO A 83 -32.56 -8.02 -13.93
CA PRO A 83 -32.81 -8.05 -12.48
C PRO A 83 -33.23 -9.42 -11.94
N GLN A 84 -33.82 -10.27 -12.77
CA GLN A 84 -34.35 -11.59 -12.43
C GLN A 84 -33.40 -12.73 -12.85
N VAL A 85 -32.14 -12.42 -13.19
CA VAL A 85 -31.22 -13.41 -13.77
C VAL A 85 -31.06 -14.68 -12.93
N PHE A 86 -30.93 -14.57 -11.61
CA PHE A 86 -30.77 -15.74 -10.74
C PHE A 86 -32.08 -16.47 -10.44
N GLU A 87 -33.22 -15.78 -10.53
CA GLU A 87 -34.54 -16.42 -10.50
C GLU A 87 -34.70 -17.33 -11.73
N GLN A 88 -34.45 -16.78 -12.91
CA GLN A 88 -34.52 -17.48 -14.19
C GLN A 88 -33.47 -18.60 -14.30
N ALA A 89 -32.26 -18.37 -13.78
CA ALA A 89 -31.22 -19.38 -13.72
C ALA A 89 -31.65 -20.56 -12.85
N LEU A 90 -32.23 -20.28 -11.67
CA LEU A 90 -32.70 -21.30 -10.75
C LEU A 90 -33.85 -22.12 -11.35
N ASP A 91 -34.82 -21.46 -11.99
CA ASP A 91 -35.91 -22.13 -12.71
C ASP A 91 -35.38 -23.05 -13.81
N ARG A 92 -34.40 -22.58 -14.59
CA ARG A 92 -33.78 -23.37 -15.66
C ARG A 92 -33.05 -24.59 -15.10
N LEU A 93 -32.37 -24.44 -13.98
CA LEU A 93 -31.72 -25.55 -13.27
C LEU A 93 -32.74 -26.56 -12.73
N TYR A 94 -33.88 -26.09 -12.21
CA TYR A 94 -34.96 -26.97 -11.76
C TYR A 94 -35.57 -27.77 -12.91
N GLU A 95 -35.75 -27.18 -14.08
CA GLU A 95 -36.20 -27.90 -15.27
C GLU A 95 -35.19 -28.96 -15.76
N GLY A 96 -33.89 -28.66 -15.66
CA GLY A 96 -32.82 -29.51 -16.21
C GLY A 96 -32.39 -30.65 -15.28
N LEU A 97 -32.17 -30.35 -14.00
CA LEU A 97 -31.59 -31.28 -13.01
C LEU A 97 -32.64 -31.82 -12.01
N GLY A 98 -33.82 -31.20 -11.96
CA GLY A 98 -34.87 -31.52 -11.01
C GLY A 98 -34.73 -30.75 -9.69
N ARG A 99 -35.87 -30.32 -9.15
CA ARG A 99 -35.94 -29.47 -7.96
C ARG A 99 -35.27 -30.08 -6.72
N GLU A 100 -35.51 -31.37 -6.47
CA GLU A 100 -34.95 -32.09 -5.32
C GLU A 100 -33.42 -32.09 -5.34
N ALA A 101 -32.81 -32.33 -6.50
CA ALA A 101 -31.36 -32.40 -6.65
C ALA A 101 -30.69 -31.03 -6.47
N VAL A 102 -31.30 -29.98 -7.03
CA VAL A 102 -30.82 -28.60 -6.89
C VAL A 102 -30.99 -28.11 -5.44
N ASP A 103 -32.14 -28.34 -4.82
CA ASP A 103 -32.39 -27.92 -3.43
C ASP A 103 -31.47 -28.65 -2.45
N ALA A 104 -31.18 -29.94 -2.68
CA ALA A 104 -30.21 -30.69 -1.90
C ALA A 104 -28.79 -30.11 -2.01
N ALA A 105 -28.38 -29.66 -3.21
CA ALA A 105 -27.08 -29.02 -3.40
C ALA A 105 -27.00 -27.64 -2.72
N LEU A 106 -28.04 -26.81 -2.85
CA LEU A 106 -28.13 -25.51 -2.17
C LEU A 106 -28.07 -25.68 -0.64
N HIS A 107 -28.80 -26.67 -0.11
CA HIS A 107 -28.79 -26.99 1.32
C HIS A 107 -27.41 -27.44 1.78
N ARG A 108 -26.78 -28.39 1.08
CA ARG A 108 -25.44 -28.87 1.41
C ARG A 108 -24.40 -27.77 1.38
N PHE A 109 -24.43 -26.92 0.36
CA PHE A 109 -23.56 -25.74 0.27
C PHE A 109 -23.75 -24.82 1.46
N ALA A 110 -24.99 -24.47 1.79
CA ALA A 110 -25.29 -23.54 2.89
C ALA A 110 -25.04 -24.16 4.28
N ASP A 111 -24.91 -25.48 4.41
CA ASP A 111 -24.41 -26.12 5.63
C ASP A 111 -22.88 -26.05 5.76
N GLU A 112 -22.17 -26.29 4.64
CA GLU A 112 -20.70 -26.27 4.57
C GLU A 112 -20.13 -24.85 4.61
N PHE A 113 -20.82 -23.91 3.96
CA PHE A 113 -20.48 -22.48 3.85
C PHE A 113 -21.61 -21.62 4.42
N PRO A 114 -21.87 -21.70 5.73
CA PRO A 114 -23.06 -21.11 6.31
C PRO A 114 -23.00 -19.58 6.33
N PRO A 115 -24.13 -18.92 5.99
CA PRO A 115 -24.36 -17.53 6.32
C PRO A 115 -24.15 -17.29 7.82
N LEU A 116 -23.80 -16.07 8.19
CA LEU A 116 -23.39 -15.76 9.56
C LEU A 116 -24.49 -16.10 10.60
N ALA A 117 -25.75 -15.81 10.28
CA ALA A 117 -26.89 -16.12 11.15
C ALA A 117 -27.06 -17.63 11.38
N VAL A 118 -26.89 -18.44 10.33
CA VAL A 118 -26.96 -19.91 10.41
C VAL A 118 -25.75 -20.46 11.19
N TYR A 119 -24.55 -19.93 10.95
CA TYR A 119 -23.34 -20.33 11.67
C TYR A 119 -23.46 -20.05 13.17
N ARG A 120 -24.01 -18.89 13.55
CA ARG A 120 -24.27 -18.49 14.95
C ARG A 120 -25.46 -19.21 15.59
N ARG A 121 -26.19 -20.04 14.82
CA ARG A 121 -27.42 -20.72 15.25
C ARG A 121 -28.54 -19.75 15.66
N GLU A 122 -28.55 -18.56 15.06
CA GLU A 122 -29.61 -17.56 15.23
C GLU A 122 -30.86 -17.93 14.42
N VAL A 123 -30.65 -18.58 13.26
CA VAL A 123 -31.70 -19.08 12.35
C VAL A 123 -31.36 -20.51 11.94
N ALA A 124 -32.36 -21.38 11.83
CA ALA A 124 -32.17 -22.72 11.28
C ALA A 124 -31.86 -22.64 9.78
N LEU A 125 -31.11 -23.59 9.25
CA LEU A 125 -30.71 -23.56 7.83
C LEU A 125 -31.92 -23.63 6.90
N GLU A 126 -32.91 -24.44 7.26
CA GLU A 126 -34.15 -24.61 6.49
C GLU A 126 -34.95 -23.29 6.46
N ASP A 127 -35.10 -22.65 7.61
CA ASP A 127 -35.78 -21.35 7.73
C ASP A 127 -35.03 -20.25 6.97
N TYR A 128 -33.69 -20.32 6.97
CA TYR A 128 -32.89 -19.40 6.17
C TYR A 128 -33.16 -19.61 4.67
N LEU A 129 -33.13 -20.84 4.15
CA LEU A 129 -33.32 -21.07 2.72
C LEU A 129 -34.71 -20.65 2.20
N GLU A 130 -35.74 -20.68 3.04
CA GLU A 130 -37.08 -20.17 2.70
C GLU A 130 -37.24 -18.65 2.88
N GLY A 131 -36.23 -17.99 3.44
CA GLY A 131 -36.23 -16.55 3.70
C GLY A 131 -35.79 -15.68 2.53
N GLU A 132 -35.76 -14.38 2.78
CA GLU A 132 -35.25 -13.37 1.84
C GLU A 132 -34.51 -12.25 2.59
N THR A 133 -33.56 -11.62 1.90
CA THR A 133 -32.87 -10.42 2.38
C THR A 133 -32.92 -9.37 1.30
N GLY A 134 -33.41 -8.17 1.64
CA GLY A 134 -33.53 -7.06 0.68
C GLY A 134 -34.46 -7.37 -0.49
N GLY A 135 -35.48 -8.23 -0.30
CA GLY A 135 -36.41 -8.67 -1.35
C GLY A 135 -35.83 -9.69 -2.31
N ILE A 136 -34.66 -10.28 -2.00
CA ILE A 136 -34.04 -11.34 -2.79
C ILE A 136 -34.17 -12.66 -2.01
N PRO A 137 -34.83 -13.69 -2.57
CA PRO A 137 -34.91 -15.01 -1.96
C PRO A 137 -33.51 -15.59 -1.69
N HIS A 138 -33.31 -16.15 -0.49
CA HIS A 138 -32.00 -16.66 -0.08
C HIS A 138 -31.48 -17.78 -0.99
N ARG A 139 -32.35 -18.59 -1.62
CA ARG A 139 -31.93 -19.58 -2.63
C ARG A 139 -31.19 -18.96 -3.81
N GLN A 140 -31.59 -17.76 -4.25
CA GLN A 140 -30.90 -17.04 -5.33
C GLN A 140 -29.53 -16.54 -4.87
N ILE A 141 -29.45 -16.05 -3.62
CA ILE A 141 -28.17 -15.65 -3.01
C ILE A 141 -27.25 -16.87 -2.93
N VAL A 142 -27.72 -17.99 -2.38
CA VAL A 142 -26.94 -19.23 -2.28
C VAL A 142 -26.47 -19.73 -3.65
N LEU A 143 -27.28 -19.59 -4.70
CA LEU A 143 -26.88 -19.94 -6.06
C LEU A 143 -25.77 -19.02 -6.61
N GLU A 144 -25.84 -17.71 -6.35
CA GLU A 144 -24.77 -16.75 -6.67
C GLU A 144 -23.48 -17.10 -5.92
N GLU A 145 -23.57 -17.33 -4.61
CA GLU A 145 -22.44 -17.70 -3.75
C GLU A 145 -21.79 -19.02 -4.19
N MET A 146 -22.58 -20.01 -4.62
CA MET A 146 -22.10 -21.28 -5.18
C MET A 146 -21.29 -21.08 -6.47
N LEU A 147 -21.68 -20.14 -7.32
CA LEU A 147 -20.89 -19.75 -8.48
C LEU A 147 -19.55 -19.09 -8.05
N MET A 148 -19.56 -18.25 -7.02
CA MET A 148 -18.34 -17.61 -6.51
C MET A 148 -17.37 -18.61 -5.88
N LEU A 149 -17.89 -19.61 -5.16
CA LEU A 149 -17.09 -20.72 -4.64
C LEU A 149 -16.39 -21.48 -5.78
N TRP A 150 -17.10 -21.78 -6.86
CA TRP A 150 -16.50 -22.43 -8.01
C TRP A 150 -15.42 -21.56 -8.66
N LEU A 151 -15.68 -20.25 -8.86
CA LEU A 151 -14.71 -19.30 -9.40
C LEU A 151 -13.43 -19.24 -8.56
N ALA A 152 -13.55 -19.31 -7.22
CA ALA A 152 -12.43 -19.35 -6.31
C ALA A 152 -11.60 -20.64 -6.46
N ASN A 153 -12.25 -21.81 -6.55
CA ASN A 153 -11.57 -23.10 -6.68
C ASN A 153 -10.88 -23.28 -8.04
N VAL A 154 -11.44 -22.74 -9.13
CA VAL A 154 -10.81 -22.80 -10.46
C VAL A 154 -9.75 -21.72 -10.69
N ASN A 155 -9.47 -20.85 -9.71
CA ASN A 155 -8.45 -19.80 -9.80
C ASN A 155 -7.09 -20.30 -9.28
N PRO A 156 -6.06 -20.49 -10.14
CA PRO A 156 -4.80 -21.07 -9.68
C PRO A 156 -4.03 -20.19 -8.67
N ALA A 157 -4.27 -18.87 -8.65
CA ALA A 157 -3.65 -17.95 -7.70
C ALA A 157 -4.22 -18.12 -6.28
N PHE A 158 -5.39 -18.76 -6.16
CA PHE A 158 -6.07 -19.04 -4.90
C PHE A 158 -5.60 -20.37 -4.28
N SER A 159 -4.80 -21.18 -4.99
CA SER A 159 -4.31 -22.48 -4.52
C SER A 159 -3.68 -22.50 -3.10
N PRO A 160 -2.92 -21.48 -2.63
CA PRO A 160 -2.38 -21.48 -1.27
C PRO A 160 -3.44 -21.34 -0.16
N PHE A 161 -4.68 -21.06 -0.55
CA PHE A 161 -5.82 -20.78 0.32
C PHE A 161 -6.95 -21.80 0.20
N LEU A 162 -6.76 -22.89 -0.57
CA LEU A 162 -7.80 -23.92 -0.79
C LEU A 162 -8.41 -24.46 0.51
N GLU A 163 -7.64 -24.56 1.59
CA GLU A 163 -8.20 -24.99 2.89
C GLU A 163 -9.33 -24.09 3.42
N LEU A 164 -9.48 -22.87 2.90
CA LEU A 164 -10.56 -21.95 3.25
C LEU A 164 -11.87 -22.31 2.55
N PHE A 165 -11.81 -22.73 1.28
CA PHE A 165 -12.96 -22.86 0.38
C PHE A 165 -12.98 -24.16 -0.43
N ASP A 166 -12.36 -25.23 0.06
CA ASP A 166 -12.38 -26.55 -0.56
C ASP A 166 -13.82 -27.03 -0.82
N ASP A 167 -14.14 -27.34 -2.07
CA ASP A 167 -15.46 -27.76 -2.54
C ASP A 167 -15.54 -29.25 -2.91
N THR A 168 -14.50 -30.04 -2.61
CA THR A 168 -14.41 -31.48 -2.93
C THR A 168 -15.64 -32.25 -2.42
N SER A 169 -16.09 -31.92 -1.21
CA SER A 169 -17.27 -32.54 -0.60
C SER A 169 -18.55 -32.28 -1.41
N LEU A 170 -18.70 -31.08 -1.98
CA LEU A 170 -19.84 -30.75 -2.85
C LEU A 170 -19.76 -31.47 -4.20
N GLU A 171 -18.56 -31.56 -4.79
CA GLU A 171 -18.32 -32.30 -6.03
C GLU A 171 -18.70 -33.79 -5.89
N ASP A 172 -18.33 -34.41 -4.77
CA ASP A 172 -18.53 -35.85 -4.54
C ASP A 172 -19.98 -36.21 -4.16
N THR A 173 -20.71 -35.30 -3.52
CA THR A 173 -21.99 -35.63 -2.87
C THR A 173 -23.23 -34.97 -3.49
N THR A 174 -23.05 -34.04 -4.42
CA THR A 174 -24.16 -33.26 -5.00
C THR A 174 -23.98 -33.04 -6.51
N PRO A 175 -25.00 -32.62 -7.27
CA PRO A 175 -24.84 -32.22 -8.67
C PRO A 175 -24.14 -30.85 -8.84
N TYR A 176 -23.29 -30.41 -7.91
CA TYR A 176 -22.64 -29.09 -7.90
C TYR A 176 -21.99 -28.70 -9.24
N LEU A 177 -21.14 -29.57 -9.81
CA LEU A 177 -20.51 -29.28 -11.11
C LEU A 177 -21.50 -29.22 -12.29
N GLN A 178 -22.62 -29.96 -12.20
CA GLN A 178 -23.70 -29.90 -13.19
C GLN A 178 -24.49 -28.60 -13.05
N ILE A 179 -24.70 -28.11 -11.82
CA ILE A 179 -25.30 -26.81 -11.54
C ILE A 179 -24.43 -25.70 -12.14
N VAL A 180 -23.13 -25.70 -11.87
CA VAL A 180 -22.19 -24.71 -12.42
C VAL A 180 -22.17 -24.75 -13.95
N SER A 181 -22.12 -25.94 -14.54
CA SER A 181 -22.18 -26.09 -16.00
C SER A 181 -23.51 -25.59 -16.57
N GLY A 182 -24.61 -25.83 -15.86
CA GLY A 182 -25.94 -25.32 -16.19
C GLY A 182 -26.04 -23.80 -16.09
N LEU A 183 -25.40 -23.19 -15.10
CA LEU A 183 -25.28 -21.73 -14.98
C LEU A 183 -24.51 -21.14 -16.16
N HIS A 184 -23.35 -21.72 -16.51
CA HIS A 184 -22.58 -21.27 -17.69
C HIS A 184 -23.42 -21.33 -18.97
N ALA A 185 -24.07 -22.47 -19.23
CA ALA A 185 -24.95 -22.64 -20.39
C ALA A 185 -26.18 -21.70 -20.36
N PHE A 186 -26.69 -21.37 -19.18
CA PHE A 186 -27.75 -20.37 -19.04
C PHE A 186 -27.24 -18.97 -19.40
N PHE A 187 -26.07 -18.55 -18.91
CA PHE A 187 -25.49 -17.23 -19.19
C PHE A 187 -25.09 -17.03 -20.66
N GLU A 188 -24.86 -18.10 -21.43
CA GLU A 188 -24.73 -18.03 -22.90
C GLU A 188 -26.00 -17.52 -23.60
N THR A 189 -27.17 -17.69 -22.97
CA THR A 189 -28.46 -17.23 -23.51
C THR A 189 -28.84 -15.83 -23.07
N GLN A 190 -28.09 -15.25 -22.14
CA GLN A 190 -28.38 -13.96 -21.54
C GLN A 190 -27.62 -12.82 -22.26
N PRO A 191 -28.01 -11.54 -22.05
CA PRO A 191 -27.26 -10.41 -22.57
C PRO A 191 -25.78 -10.48 -22.18
N LEU A 192 -24.90 -10.16 -23.13
CA LEU A 192 -23.46 -10.09 -22.93
C LEU A 192 -23.10 -8.85 -22.07
N PHE A 193 -21.96 -8.87 -21.40
CA PHE A 193 -21.56 -7.83 -20.44
C PHE A 193 -20.07 -7.48 -20.49
N GLY A 194 -19.76 -6.30 -19.96
CA GLY A 194 -18.39 -5.84 -19.77
C GLY A 194 -17.69 -5.33 -21.03
N PRO A 195 -16.41 -4.95 -20.91
CA PRO A 195 -15.64 -4.27 -21.97
C PRO A 195 -15.46 -5.11 -23.24
N GLU A 196 -15.44 -6.42 -23.10
CA GLU A 196 -15.21 -7.37 -24.20
C GLU A 196 -16.51 -8.04 -24.67
N ASN A 197 -17.66 -7.61 -24.11
CA ASN A 197 -18.99 -8.10 -24.49
C ASN A 197 -19.07 -9.63 -24.51
N GLN A 198 -18.79 -10.24 -23.35
CA GLN A 198 -18.75 -11.70 -23.18
C GLN A 198 -19.90 -12.16 -22.28
N ASN A 199 -20.13 -13.48 -22.18
CA ASN A 199 -21.04 -14.00 -21.15
C ASN A 199 -20.49 -13.62 -19.74
N LEU A 200 -21.37 -13.54 -18.74
CA LEU A 200 -20.98 -13.07 -17.42
C LEU A 200 -19.94 -13.99 -16.74
N VAL A 201 -20.09 -15.31 -16.88
CA VAL A 201 -19.22 -16.29 -16.22
C VAL A 201 -17.80 -16.24 -16.77
N ASP A 202 -17.62 -16.18 -18.08
CA ASP A 202 -16.33 -16.07 -18.75
C ASP A 202 -15.67 -14.72 -18.48
N MET A 203 -16.46 -13.64 -18.43
CA MET A 203 -15.97 -12.35 -17.97
C MET A 203 -15.38 -12.48 -16.56
N LEU A 204 -16.10 -13.05 -15.59
CA LEU A 204 -15.62 -13.22 -14.21
C LEU A 204 -14.35 -14.10 -14.14
N ARG A 205 -14.21 -15.08 -15.02
CA ARG A 205 -13.02 -15.97 -15.10
C ARG A 205 -11.81 -15.33 -15.79
N SER A 206 -12.02 -14.31 -16.62
CA SER A 206 -10.98 -13.73 -17.46
C SER A 206 -9.70 -13.28 -16.73
N PRO A 207 -9.73 -12.74 -15.48
CA PRO A 207 -8.50 -12.41 -14.76
C PRO A 207 -7.69 -13.67 -14.42
N ALA A 208 -8.36 -14.72 -13.94
CA ALA A 208 -7.74 -15.98 -13.55
C ALA A 208 -7.20 -16.78 -14.76
N ILE A 209 -7.82 -16.63 -15.94
CA ILE A 209 -7.32 -17.24 -17.19
C ILE A 209 -6.09 -16.49 -17.71
N THR A 210 -6.14 -15.16 -17.71
CA THR A 210 -5.06 -14.34 -18.30
C THR A 210 -3.83 -14.28 -17.41
N VAL A 211 -4.03 -14.22 -16.09
CA VAL A 211 -2.97 -14.11 -15.09
C VAL A 211 -3.15 -15.16 -13.98
N PRO A 212 -2.90 -16.45 -14.29
CA PRO A 212 -3.33 -17.56 -13.44
C PRO A 212 -2.59 -17.64 -12.10
N HIS A 213 -1.37 -17.12 -12.00
CA HIS A 213 -0.50 -17.37 -10.85
C HIS A 213 -0.13 -16.10 -10.05
N SER A 214 -0.84 -14.99 -10.25
CA SER A 214 -0.55 -13.74 -9.54
C SER A 214 -1.81 -12.99 -9.14
N LEU A 215 -2.07 -12.88 -7.85
CA LEU A 215 -3.16 -12.06 -7.29
C LEU A 215 -2.99 -10.58 -7.66
N ALA A 216 -1.76 -10.05 -7.55
CA ALA A 216 -1.46 -8.67 -7.95
C ALA A 216 -1.71 -8.46 -9.45
N GLY A 217 -1.31 -9.41 -10.28
CA GLY A 217 -1.54 -9.35 -11.72
C GLY A 217 -3.03 -9.49 -12.10
N GLN A 218 -3.81 -10.26 -11.35
CA GLN A 218 -5.27 -10.32 -11.53
C GLN A 218 -5.94 -8.98 -11.16
N LEU A 219 -5.53 -8.36 -10.04
CA LEU A 219 -6.00 -7.01 -9.68
C LEU A 219 -5.60 -5.97 -10.74
N GLU A 220 -4.40 -6.06 -11.30
CA GLU A 220 -3.95 -5.18 -12.37
C GLU A 220 -4.76 -5.37 -13.66
N TYR A 221 -5.05 -6.62 -14.03
CA TYR A 221 -5.94 -6.93 -15.14
C TYR A 221 -7.33 -6.31 -14.93
N ILE A 222 -7.91 -6.48 -13.73
CA ILE A 222 -9.20 -5.89 -13.35
C ILE A 222 -9.14 -4.36 -13.42
N ARG A 223 -8.06 -3.73 -12.93
CA ARG A 223 -7.85 -2.28 -12.99
C ARG A 223 -7.88 -1.76 -14.42
N GLU A 224 -7.16 -2.43 -15.32
CA GLU A 224 -7.01 -2.01 -16.72
C GLU A 224 -8.27 -2.27 -17.54
N ARG A 225 -8.87 -3.45 -17.39
CA ARG A 225 -10.00 -3.89 -18.22
C ARG A 225 -11.34 -3.43 -17.66
N TRP A 226 -11.54 -3.55 -16.35
CA TRP A 226 -12.83 -3.29 -15.70
C TRP A 226 -12.87 -1.92 -15.02
N GLY A 227 -11.81 -1.11 -15.08
CA GLY A 227 -11.69 0.15 -14.33
C GLY A 227 -12.88 1.10 -14.44
N HIS A 228 -13.57 1.14 -15.59
CA HIS A 228 -14.77 1.95 -15.81
C HIS A 228 -16.02 1.44 -15.06
N LEU A 229 -16.06 0.16 -14.70
CA LEU A 229 -17.14 -0.46 -13.93
C LEU A 229 -16.96 -0.23 -12.42
N LEU A 230 -15.71 -0.21 -11.94
CA LEU A 230 -15.37 -0.36 -10.52
C LEU A 230 -15.83 0.80 -9.62
N GLY A 231 -16.00 2.02 -10.15
CA GLY A 231 -16.40 3.17 -9.33
C GLY A 231 -15.51 3.36 -8.10
N GLU A 232 -16.09 3.27 -6.90
CA GLU A 232 -15.34 3.41 -5.63
C GLU A 232 -14.35 2.27 -5.35
N TYR A 233 -14.56 1.09 -5.94
CA TYR A 233 -13.65 -0.06 -5.79
C TYR A 233 -12.28 0.21 -6.41
N LEU A 234 -12.17 1.11 -7.39
CA LEU A 234 -10.89 1.43 -8.01
C LEU A 234 -9.88 1.96 -6.98
N ARG A 235 -10.30 2.82 -6.04
CA ARG A 235 -9.41 3.33 -4.98
C ARG A 235 -8.94 2.23 -4.05
N ARG A 236 -9.84 1.31 -3.68
CA ARG A 236 -9.53 0.16 -2.82
C ARG A 236 -8.58 -0.82 -3.51
N LEU A 237 -8.75 -1.03 -4.81
CA LEU A 237 -7.86 -1.82 -5.66
C LEU A 237 -6.45 -1.24 -5.68
N LEU A 238 -6.31 0.07 -5.93
CA LEU A 238 -5.00 0.72 -5.92
C LEU A 238 -4.30 0.57 -4.55
N SER A 239 -5.04 0.75 -3.45
CA SER A 239 -4.49 0.55 -2.11
C SER A 239 -4.08 -0.91 -1.84
N SER A 240 -4.79 -1.89 -2.42
CA SER A 240 -4.45 -3.31 -2.32
C SER A 240 -3.16 -3.63 -3.08
N LEU A 241 -3.00 -3.10 -4.30
CA LEU A 241 -1.77 -3.20 -5.08
C LEU A 241 -0.58 -2.58 -4.34
N ASP A 242 -0.75 -1.39 -3.74
CA ASP A 242 0.29 -0.73 -2.94
C ASP A 242 0.71 -1.59 -1.74
N LEU A 243 -0.23 -2.24 -1.05
CA LEU A 243 0.07 -3.14 0.06
C LEU A 243 0.90 -4.34 -0.38
N ILE A 244 0.51 -4.99 -1.49
CA ILE A 244 1.26 -6.13 -2.03
C ILE A 244 2.67 -5.69 -2.44
N ALA A 245 2.77 -4.56 -3.16
CA ALA A 245 4.05 -4.01 -3.58
C ALA A 245 4.98 -3.71 -2.39
N GLU A 246 4.44 -3.18 -1.29
CA GLU A 246 5.20 -2.96 -0.06
C GLU A 246 5.69 -4.27 0.59
N GLU A 247 4.85 -5.31 0.60
CA GLU A 247 5.20 -6.63 1.16
C GLU A 247 6.15 -7.46 0.28
N GLU A 248 6.24 -7.14 -1.01
CA GLU A 248 7.16 -7.76 -1.96
C GLU A 248 8.52 -7.06 -2.03
N LYS A 249 8.64 -5.83 -1.51
CA LYS A 249 9.94 -5.17 -1.39
C LYS A 249 10.88 -6.08 -0.61
N ALA A 250 12.08 -6.28 -1.16
CA ALA A 250 13.12 -7.06 -0.53
C ALA A 250 13.47 -6.43 0.83
N ILE A 251 13.01 -7.06 1.90
CA ILE A 251 13.46 -6.76 3.25
C ILE A 251 14.80 -7.48 3.39
N PHE A 252 15.89 -6.74 3.20
CA PHE A 252 17.23 -7.22 3.57
C PHE A 252 17.32 -7.33 5.10
N LEU A 253 18.53 -7.51 5.67
CA LEU A 253 18.72 -7.34 7.12
C LEU A 253 18.01 -6.05 7.52
N GLY A 254 16.89 -6.19 8.25
CA GLY A 254 16.09 -5.06 8.69
C GLY A 254 17.00 -4.07 9.42
N PRO A 255 16.57 -2.82 9.62
CA PRO A 255 17.34 -1.92 10.46
C PRO A 255 17.69 -2.69 11.73
N GLY A 256 18.99 -2.77 12.05
CA GLY A 256 19.43 -3.35 13.32
C GLY A 256 18.56 -2.77 14.44
N PRO A 257 18.35 -3.51 15.54
CA PRO A 257 17.37 -3.15 16.57
C PRO A 257 17.38 -1.65 16.80
N SER A 258 16.23 -0.98 16.62
CA SER A 258 16.12 0.47 16.80
C SER A 258 16.50 0.79 18.24
N ARG A 259 17.76 1.15 18.45
CA ARG A 259 18.26 1.62 19.73
C ARG A 259 17.76 3.05 19.84
N VAL A 260 16.68 3.23 20.60
CA VAL A 260 16.32 4.55 21.09
C VAL A 260 17.55 5.09 21.82
N TYR A 261 18.03 6.27 21.43
CA TYR A 261 19.10 6.91 22.19
C TYR A 261 18.61 7.11 23.62
N ASP A 262 19.30 6.46 24.56
CA ASP A 262 19.05 6.63 25.97
C ASP A 262 19.87 7.84 26.45
N PHE A 263 19.17 8.91 26.77
CA PHE A 263 19.77 10.14 27.30
C PHE A 263 19.72 10.17 28.84
N SER A 264 19.38 9.05 29.50
CA SER A 264 19.41 8.97 30.96
C SER A 264 20.84 9.24 31.48
N GLY A 265 20.97 10.26 32.34
CA GLY A 265 22.27 10.76 32.83
C GLY A 265 22.82 12.00 32.11
N LEU A 266 22.31 12.36 30.92
CA LEU A 266 22.62 13.66 30.28
C LEU A 266 21.82 14.83 30.87
N GLU A 267 20.78 14.56 31.67
CA GLU A 267 20.08 15.57 32.48
C GLU A 267 21.02 16.29 33.48
N LEU A 268 22.19 15.70 33.77
CA LEU A 268 23.24 16.27 34.62
C LEU A 268 24.27 17.10 33.83
N GLU A 269 24.23 17.12 32.50
CA GLU A 269 25.06 18.03 31.71
C GLU A 269 24.46 19.45 31.76
N TYR A 270 25.07 20.29 32.58
CA TYR A 270 24.68 21.69 32.69
C TYR A 270 24.89 22.41 31.35
N GLU A 271 23.81 22.98 30.80
CA GLU A 271 23.81 23.77 29.56
C GLU A 271 24.83 24.91 29.68
N ARG A 272 25.95 24.80 28.96
CA ARG A 272 26.98 25.86 28.92
C ARG A 272 26.62 26.93 27.88
N PHE A 273 25.49 27.60 28.07
CA PHE A 273 25.18 28.77 27.25
C PHE A 273 26.30 29.80 27.36
N SER A 274 26.73 30.33 26.22
CA SER A 274 27.57 31.51 26.21
C SER A 274 26.81 32.65 26.86
N ARG A 275 27.49 33.47 27.69
CA ARG A 275 26.88 34.69 28.23
C ARG A 275 26.37 35.57 27.08
N ASP A 276 25.15 36.08 27.23
CA ASP A 276 24.60 37.08 26.31
C ASP A 276 25.57 38.26 26.20
N ARG A 277 25.85 38.64 24.95
CA ARG A 277 26.64 39.82 24.62
C ARG A 277 25.74 40.85 23.96
N ASP A 278 26.04 42.12 24.14
CA ASP A 278 25.21 43.26 23.65
C ASP A 278 24.85 43.19 22.15
N TRP A 279 25.66 42.50 21.35
CA TRP A 279 25.41 42.33 19.91
C TRP A 279 24.35 41.26 19.59
N MET A 280 24.18 40.24 20.43
CA MET A 280 23.31 39.08 20.17
C MET A 280 21.84 39.49 19.98
N PRO A 281 21.20 40.29 20.87
CA PRO A 281 19.81 40.72 20.68
C PRO A 281 19.62 41.78 19.58
N ARG A 282 20.71 42.31 19.02
CA ARG A 282 20.69 43.35 17.97
C ARG A 282 21.11 42.82 16.60
N LEU A 283 21.28 41.51 16.46
CA LEU A 283 21.72 40.87 15.23
C LEU A 283 20.64 40.98 14.14
N VAL A 284 20.98 41.59 13.01
CA VAL A 284 20.20 41.52 11.77
C VAL A 284 20.89 40.56 10.83
N LEU A 285 20.34 39.36 10.70
CA LEU A 285 20.95 38.22 10.01
C LEU A 285 20.43 38.08 8.57
N LEU A 286 21.34 37.93 7.61
CA LEU A 286 21.02 37.49 6.26
C LEU A 286 21.46 36.04 6.07
N ALA A 287 20.53 35.16 5.72
CA ALA A 287 20.83 33.76 5.38
C ALA A 287 20.99 33.58 3.87
N LYS A 288 22.06 32.90 3.45
CA LYS A 288 22.39 32.62 2.05
C LYS A 288 22.90 31.20 1.91
N ASN A 289 22.36 30.45 0.94
CA ASN A 289 23.05 29.25 0.47
C ASN A 289 24.31 29.67 -0.29
N ALA A 290 25.48 29.21 0.15
CA ALA A 290 26.77 29.68 -0.35
C ALA A 290 26.90 29.51 -1.88
N TYR A 291 26.59 28.33 -2.40
CA TYR A 291 26.69 28.01 -3.83
C TYR A 291 25.71 28.82 -4.68
N VAL A 292 24.45 28.92 -4.25
CA VAL A 292 23.44 29.71 -4.97
C VAL A 292 23.80 31.20 -4.95
N TRP A 293 24.30 31.71 -3.83
CA TRP A 293 24.65 33.10 -3.70
C TRP A 293 25.88 33.46 -4.55
N LEU A 294 26.89 32.59 -4.58
CA LEU A 294 28.06 32.74 -5.43
C LEU A 294 27.69 32.75 -6.92
N ASP A 295 26.77 31.90 -7.37
CA ASP A 295 26.23 31.95 -8.74
C ASP A 295 25.47 33.26 -9.02
N GLN A 296 24.64 33.72 -8.08
CA GLN A 296 23.92 35.00 -8.21
C GLN A 296 24.89 36.18 -8.33
N LEU A 297 25.92 36.23 -7.48
CA LEU A 297 26.95 37.27 -7.53
C LEU A 297 27.74 37.17 -8.83
N SER A 298 28.03 35.96 -9.32
CA SER A 298 28.74 35.77 -10.59
C SER A 298 27.99 36.43 -11.75
N LYS A 299 26.67 36.25 -11.78
CA LYS A 299 25.78 36.88 -12.77
C LYS A 299 25.70 38.39 -12.59
N GLN A 300 25.58 38.86 -11.34
CA GLN A 300 25.49 40.29 -11.02
C GLN A 300 26.76 41.06 -11.39
N TYR A 301 27.93 40.48 -11.13
CA TYR A 301 29.24 41.12 -11.33
C TYR A 301 29.92 40.73 -12.65
N GLY A 302 29.26 39.90 -13.47
CA GLY A 302 29.73 39.53 -14.81
C GLY A 302 31.03 38.74 -14.85
N ARG A 303 31.38 38.02 -13.77
CA ARG A 303 32.60 37.19 -13.68
C ARG A 303 32.39 35.95 -12.81
N PRO A 304 33.09 34.84 -13.03
CA PRO A 304 32.94 33.65 -12.19
C PRO A 304 33.42 33.88 -10.75
N LEU A 305 32.52 33.73 -9.78
CA LEU A 305 32.77 33.79 -8.34
C LEU A 305 32.40 32.43 -7.75
N THR A 306 33.38 31.53 -7.63
CA THR A 306 33.15 30.15 -7.16
C THR A 306 33.64 29.90 -5.73
N ARG A 307 34.41 30.83 -5.15
CA ARG A 307 35.02 30.72 -3.83
C ARG A 307 34.59 31.86 -2.92
N LEU A 308 34.71 31.65 -1.60
CA LEU A 308 34.29 32.64 -0.59
C LEU A 308 35.13 33.93 -0.63
N ASP A 309 36.42 33.83 -0.90
CA ASP A 309 37.35 34.95 -1.08
C ASP A 309 37.04 35.78 -2.33
N HIS A 310 36.30 35.24 -3.31
CA HIS A 310 35.90 35.97 -4.51
C HIS A 310 34.77 36.97 -4.26
N ILE A 311 34.03 36.87 -3.14
CA ILE A 311 32.92 37.78 -2.84
C ILE A 311 33.44 39.23 -2.82
N PRO A 312 32.93 40.12 -3.70
CA PRO A 312 33.45 41.47 -3.84
C PRO A 312 33.26 42.30 -2.57
N ASP A 313 34.18 43.22 -2.33
CA ASP A 313 34.12 44.13 -1.19
C ASP A 313 32.90 45.06 -1.28
N GLU A 314 32.49 45.44 -2.50
CA GLU A 314 31.31 46.26 -2.76
C GLU A 314 30.01 45.56 -2.34
N GLU A 315 29.95 44.23 -2.43
CA GLU A 315 28.81 43.44 -1.95
C GLU A 315 28.75 43.49 -0.42
N LEU A 316 29.88 43.28 0.26
CA LEU A 316 29.96 43.39 1.72
C LEU A 316 29.62 44.81 2.21
N ASP A 317 30.08 45.84 1.49
CA ASP A 317 29.74 47.24 1.75
C ASP A 317 28.24 47.51 1.53
N THR A 318 27.61 46.83 0.58
CA THR A 318 26.17 46.90 0.35
C THR A 318 25.39 46.25 1.49
N LEU A 319 25.81 45.07 1.95
CA LEU A 319 25.20 44.39 3.10
C LEU A 319 25.27 45.26 4.36
N ALA A 320 26.44 45.84 4.64
CA ALA A 320 26.64 46.72 5.78
C ALA A 320 25.78 48.00 5.68
N ARG A 321 25.74 48.66 4.52
CA ARG A 321 24.89 49.85 4.30
C ARG A 321 23.39 49.56 4.46
N ARG A 322 22.95 48.33 4.15
CA ARG A 322 21.57 47.90 4.36
C ARG A 322 21.26 47.51 5.80
N GLY A 323 22.24 47.58 6.71
CA GLY A 323 22.06 47.34 8.14
C GLY A 323 22.18 45.87 8.55
N PHE A 324 22.64 44.98 7.67
CA PHE A 324 22.93 43.60 8.06
C PHE A 324 24.20 43.55 8.91
N THR A 325 24.10 42.90 10.07
CA THR A 325 25.22 42.73 11.02
C THR A 325 25.64 41.26 11.16
N GLY A 326 24.95 40.36 10.47
CA GLY A 326 25.26 38.94 10.40
C GLY A 326 25.03 38.37 9.00
N LEU A 327 25.90 37.46 8.60
CA LEU A 327 25.78 36.67 7.38
C LEU A 327 25.88 35.19 7.73
N TRP A 328 24.76 34.48 7.56
CA TRP A 328 24.68 33.03 7.73
C TRP A 328 24.84 32.35 6.36
N LEU A 329 25.89 31.56 6.23
CA LEU A 329 26.16 30.77 5.03
C LEU A 329 25.75 29.32 5.22
N ILE A 330 24.77 28.89 4.44
CA ILE A 330 24.26 27.51 4.40
C ILE A 330 25.08 26.72 3.38
N GLY A 331 25.54 25.53 3.78
CA GLY A 331 26.33 24.64 2.92
C GLY A 331 27.82 24.98 2.87
N LEU A 332 28.40 25.50 3.96
CA LEU A 332 29.84 25.77 4.05
C LEU A 332 30.71 24.53 4.19
N TRP A 333 30.17 23.47 4.78
CA TRP A 333 30.92 22.27 5.12
C TRP A 333 31.08 21.32 3.92
N GLU A 334 32.13 20.51 3.92
CA GLU A 334 32.36 19.45 2.94
C GLU A 334 31.22 18.43 2.97
N ARG A 335 30.64 18.13 1.80
CA ARG A 335 29.39 17.36 1.68
C ARG A 335 29.62 15.94 1.20
N SER A 336 28.72 15.06 1.62
CA SER A 336 28.65 13.65 1.22
C SER A 336 28.47 13.47 -0.29
N LYS A 337 29.37 12.71 -0.92
CA LYS A 337 29.21 12.32 -2.33
C LYS A 337 28.11 11.28 -2.50
N ALA A 338 27.93 10.43 -1.49
CA ALA A 338 26.82 9.48 -1.46
C ALA A 338 25.46 10.21 -1.50
N SER A 339 25.29 11.32 -0.76
CA SER A 339 24.08 12.15 -0.81
C SER A 339 23.76 12.64 -2.22
N GLN A 340 24.77 13.11 -2.95
CA GLN A 340 24.62 13.52 -4.34
C GLN A 340 24.15 12.35 -5.21
N LYS A 341 24.84 11.22 -5.12
CA LYS A 341 24.54 10.02 -5.92
C LYS A 341 23.11 9.53 -5.69
N ILE A 342 22.63 9.54 -4.44
CA ILE A 342 21.26 9.14 -4.11
C ILE A 342 20.24 10.04 -4.82
N LYS A 343 20.41 11.37 -4.76
CA LYS A 343 19.51 12.30 -5.46
C LYS A 343 19.49 12.08 -6.97
N GLN A 344 20.64 11.76 -7.56
CA GLN A 344 20.75 11.45 -8.99
C GLN A 344 20.03 10.16 -9.36
N MET A 345 20.19 9.10 -8.56
CA MET A 345 19.47 7.83 -8.76
C MET A 345 17.95 7.98 -8.57
N CYS A 346 17.50 8.93 -7.75
CA CYS A 346 16.09 9.26 -7.56
C CYS A 346 15.52 10.22 -8.63
N GLY A 347 16.20 10.39 -9.77
CA GLY A 347 15.66 11.10 -10.93
C GLY A 347 16.06 12.57 -11.06
N ASN A 348 17.04 13.06 -10.28
CA ASN A 348 17.57 14.41 -10.43
C ASN A 348 19.08 14.40 -10.77
N PRO A 349 19.45 14.18 -12.04
CA PRO A 349 20.85 13.99 -12.45
C PRO A 349 21.75 15.21 -12.17
N GLU A 350 21.18 16.41 -12.19
CA GLU A 350 21.90 17.68 -11.94
C GLU A 350 21.98 18.04 -10.45
N ALA A 351 21.42 17.21 -9.56
CA ALA A 351 21.42 17.50 -8.13
C ALA A 351 22.83 17.51 -7.56
N VAL A 352 23.09 18.49 -6.69
CA VAL A 352 24.25 18.49 -5.79
C VAL A 352 23.90 17.87 -4.44
N ALA A 353 24.94 17.46 -3.70
CA ALA A 353 24.80 16.96 -2.33
C ALA A 353 24.00 17.92 -1.45
N SER A 354 23.20 17.38 -0.52
CA SER A 354 22.47 18.19 0.45
C SER A 354 23.43 19.00 1.31
N ALA A 355 23.09 20.26 1.59
CA ALA A 355 23.85 21.11 2.52
C ALA A 355 23.89 20.55 3.95
N TYR A 356 22.94 19.67 4.28
CA TYR A 356 22.81 19.03 5.60
C TYR A 356 23.37 17.60 5.64
N SER A 357 23.92 17.09 4.53
CA SER A 357 24.55 15.76 4.49
C SER A 357 26.06 15.93 4.46
N LEU A 358 26.65 16.06 5.65
CA LEU A 358 28.05 16.43 5.83
C LEU A 358 28.95 15.21 5.69
N LEU A 359 30.07 15.36 4.97
CA LEU A 359 31.16 14.38 4.98
C LEU A 359 32.04 14.58 6.22
N ASP A 360 32.36 15.84 6.52
CA ASP A 360 33.19 16.25 7.64
C ASP A 360 32.97 17.74 7.95
N TYR A 361 33.26 18.19 9.17
CA TYR A 361 33.19 19.61 9.57
C TYR A 361 34.43 20.40 9.11
N GLN A 362 34.71 20.33 7.81
CA GLN A 362 35.77 21.09 7.13
C GLN A 362 35.12 22.03 6.12
N ILE A 363 35.65 23.24 5.93
CA ILE A 363 35.12 24.14 4.89
C ILE A 363 35.33 23.50 3.52
N ALA A 364 34.28 23.47 2.72
CA ALA A 364 34.28 22.75 1.45
C ALA A 364 35.42 23.21 0.55
N GLY A 365 36.16 22.25 -0.02
CA GLY A 365 37.35 22.55 -0.81
C GLY A 365 37.02 23.36 -2.08
N ASP A 366 35.85 23.12 -2.67
CA ASP A 366 35.35 23.83 -3.85
C ASP A 366 34.95 25.30 -3.56
N LEU A 367 34.64 25.64 -2.30
CA LEU A 367 34.43 27.00 -1.81
C LEU A 367 35.73 27.72 -1.46
N GLY A 368 36.86 27.03 -1.57
CA GLY A 368 38.19 27.55 -1.30
C GLY A 368 38.77 27.24 0.07
N GLY A 369 38.10 26.37 0.84
CA GLY A 369 38.59 25.88 2.12
C GLY A 369 38.72 26.96 3.20
N ASP A 370 39.47 26.62 4.26
CA ASP A 370 39.64 27.51 5.41
C ASP A 370 40.25 28.86 5.04
N GLU A 371 41.22 28.92 4.12
CA GLU A 371 41.86 30.17 3.72
C GLU A 371 40.86 31.18 3.15
N ALA A 372 40.02 30.75 2.22
CA ALA A 372 38.99 31.59 1.62
C ALA A 372 37.94 32.05 2.65
N PHE A 373 37.57 31.16 3.58
CA PHE A 373 36.67 31.50 4.67
C PHE A 373 37.29 32.53 5.63
N GLN A 374 38.58 32.40 5.97
CA GLN A 374 39.27 33.33 6.84
C GLN A 374 39.39 34.74 6.24
N ASP A 375 39.68 34.82 4.94
CA ASP A 375 39.68 36.09 4.21
C ASP A 375 38.30 36.77 4.26
N LEU A 376 37.25 36.06 3.87
CA LEU A 376 35.88 36.56 3.91
C LEU A 376 35.50 37.01 5.32
N ARG A 377 35.83 36.21 6.34
CA ARG A 377 35.58 36.52 7.75
C ARG A 377 36.25 37.84 8.15
N GLY A 378 37.51 38.04 7.77
CA GLY A 378 38.25 39.27 8.07
C GLY A 378 37.65 40.51 7.38
N ARG A 379 37.26 40.38 6.11
CA ARG A 379 36.64 41.46 5.32
C ARG A 379 35.25 41.82 5.80
N ALA A 380 34.43 40.83 6.16
CA ALA A 380 33.10 41.01 6.74
C ALA A 380 33.19 41.65 8.14
N TRP A 381 34.13 41.18 8.97
CA TRP A 381 34.29 41.68 10.34
C TRP A 381 34.66 43.17 10.38
N ARG A 382 35.53 43.64 9.49
CA ARG A 382 35.88 45.06 9.35
C ARG A 382 34.67 45.95 9.05
N ARG A 383 33.60 45.38 8.49
CA ARG A 383 32.33 46.04 8.16
C ARG A 383 31.24 45.81 9.20
N GLY A 384 31.58 45.20 10.34
CA GLY A 384 30.63 44.90 11.42
C GLY A 384 29.73 43.69 11.17
N ILE A 385 30.02 42.89 10.12
CA ILE A 385 29.26 41.70 9.75
C ILE A 385 29.90 40.47 10.38
N ARG A 386 29.12 39.73 11.18
CA ARG A 386 29.55 38.46 11.80
C ARG A 386 29.17 37.30 10.89
N LEU A 387 30.07 36.33 10.71
CA LEU A 387 29.74 35.11 9.97
C LEU A 387 29.15 34.04 10.90
N SER A 388 28.16 33.31 10.41
CA SER A 388 27.62 32.10 11.03
C SER A 388 27.41 31.01 9.99
N SER A 389 27.30 29.77 10.46
CA SER A 389 27.07 28.56 9.66
C SER A 389 26.05 27.68 10.36
N ASP A 390 25.44 26.77 9.61
CA ASP A 390 24.64 25.68 10.20
C ASP A 390 25.54 24.75 11.01
N MET A 391 25.02 24.22 12.12
CA MET A 391 25.59 23.07 12.83
C MET A 391 24.56 21.95 12.77
N VAL A 392 24.98 20.75 12.36
CA VAL A 392 24.09 19.58 12.17
C VAL A 392 24.52 18.47 13.14
N PRO A 393 24.12 18.53 14.41
CA PRO A 393 24.57 17.55 15.41
C PRO A 393 23.81 16.22 15.32
N ASN A 394 22.65 16.20 14.67
CA ASN A 394 21.75 15.05 14.71
C ASN A 394 22.16 13.90 13.76
N HIS A 395 22.86 14.20 12.66
CA HIS A 395 23.25 13.20 11.66
C HIS A 395 24.40 13.69 10.78
N MET A 396 25.03 12.75 10.07
CA MET A 396 26.07 12.99 9.06
C MET A 396 25.68 12.30 7.74
N GLY A 397 26.46 12.52 6.69
CA GLY A 397 26.39 11.72 5.46
C GLY A 397 26.72 10.25 5.72
N ILE A 398 26.14 9.34 4.93
CA ILE A 398 26.35 7.89 5.08
C ILE A 398 27.80 7.45 4.83
N ASP A 399 28.56 8.25 4.08
CA ASP A 399 29.97 8.09 3.78
C ASP A 399 30.87 9.01 4.64
N ALA A 400 30.34 9.58 5.72
CA ALA A 400 31.11 10.40 6.65
C ALA A 400 32.20 9.60 7.37
N LYS A 401 33.21 10.32 7.87
CA LYS A 401 34.31 9.72 8.66
C LYS A 401 33.94 9.40 10.11
N TRP A 402 32.74 9.81 10.53
CA TRP A 402 32.19 9.68 11.86
C TRP A 402 31.21 8.50 11.88
#